data_AF-A0A520ADC3-F1
#
_entry.id   AF-A0A520ADC3-F1
#
_cell.length_a   1.000
_cell.length_b   1.000
_cell.length_c   1.000
_cell.angle_alpha   90.00
_cell.angle_beta   90.00
_cell.angle_gamma   90.00
#
_symmetry.space_group_name_H-M   'P 1'
#
loop_
_entity.id
_entity.type
_entity.pdbx_description
1 polymer ?
#
loop_
_entity_poly.entity_id
_entity_poly.type
_entity_poly.pdbx_seq_one_letter_code
_entity_poly.pdbx_strand_id
1 'polypeptide(L)'
;MKENYSGNNEQETNPYDYILPDFNLKNLNETLILKHLNQIIVTDSKGFYSLHPEQIELNFAAFSHQNTDAFFPIVLVQQNESSVKLTCRCENPKTKLCSHQAQVLYNILKRDDLRVFFDDNLRKQKIAKVALDYGLEKEENLDDFFELKIENQSLQIQPKNKALQGFNTEMQQNLQSVLLPAKSKIIEKILKPESSNLILVLSPHRYYGNLTLNLFEAQITRSGKVKNPFKAINPTDLIFKTEQSDVIKYLSGISRFHQNYATEEIEAELEALTAIARNPLKIPAYLQDEKHSSNIQASSVIPVDVQLLDMDLRLKVNQKDDFFEITGRLIINGNAYELDN
;
A
#
# COMPACT_ATOMS: atom_id res chain seq x y z
N MET A 1 69.32 30.69 -32.34
CA MET A 1 69.22 31.09 -30.92
C MET A 1 68.13 30.24 -30.29
N LYS A 2 68.51 29.33 -29.40
CA LYS A 2 67.61 28.57 -28.54
C LYS A 2 67.56 29.32 -27.22
N GLU A 3 66.38 29.77 -26.81
CA GLU A 3 66.18 30.23 -25.43
C GLU A 3 65.33 29.19 -24.71
N ASN A 4 65.99 28.50 -23.78
CA ASN A 4 65.40 27.63 -22.80
C ASN A 4 64.75 28.51 -21.72
N TYR A 5 63.45 28.39 -21.51
CA TYR A 5 62.83 28.81 -20.26
C TYR A 5 62.60 27.56 -19.40
N SER A 6 63.59 27.28 -18.56
CA SER A 6 63.42 26.46 -17.36
C SER A 6 62.76 27.34 -16.29
N GLY A 7 61.44 27.19 -16.10
CA GLY A 7 60.70 27.82 -15.02
C GLY A 7 60.45 26.81 -13.91
N ASN A 8 61.16 26.95 -12.79
CA ASN A 8 60.89 26.26 -11.53
C ASN A 8 59.46 26.57 -11.07
N ASN A 9 58.61 25.54 -10.94
CA ASN A 9 57.33 25.63 -10.23
C ASN A 9 57.59 25.55 -8.72
N GLU A 10 57.98 26.66 -8.11
CA GLU A 10 57.77 26.85 -6.67
C GLU A 10 56.28 27.16 -6.47
N GLN A 11 55.55 26.22 -5.86
CA GLN A 11 54.15 26.41 -5.49
C GLN A 11 54.06 27.58 -4.51
N GLU A 12 53.49 28.70 -4.95
CA GLU A 12 53.13 29.81 -4.07
C GLU A 12 52.12 29.32 -3.01
N THR A 13 52.61 29.02 -1.81
CA THR A 13 51.76 28.65 -0.68
C THR A 13 51.07 29.90 -0.17
N ASN A 14 49.76 30.01 -0.41
CA ASN A 14 48.95 31.11 0.12
C ASN A 14 49.01 31.12 1.65
N PRO A 15 49.27 32.26 2.31
CA PRO A 15 49.38 32.35 3.78
C PRO A 15 48.11 31.95 4.54
N TYR A 16 46.96 31.83 3.86
CA TYR A 16 45.69 31.40 4.43
C TYR A 16 45.44 29.89 4.32
N ASP A 17 46.33 29.15 3.65
CA ASP A 17 46.17 27.72 3.39
C ASP A 17 46.93 26.87 4.39
N TYR A 18 46.27 25.83 4.87
CA TYR A 18 46.88 24.73 5.58
C TYR A 18 46.73 23.45 4.75
N ILE A 19 47.85 22.79 4.45
CA ILE A 19 47.86 21.59 3.61
C ILE A 19 48.22 20.38 4.47
N LEU A 20 47.38 19.34 4.39
CA LEU A 20 47.65 17.99 4.88
C LEU A 20 48.17 17.18 3.69
N PRO A 21 49.50 17.00 3.56
CA PRO A 21 50.09 16.18 2.50
C PRO A 21 49.83 14.70 2.76
N ASP A 22 49.79 13.90 1.69
CA ASP A 22 49.60 12.45 1.67
C ASP A 22 48.39 11.99 2.50
N PHE A 23 47.31 12.78 2.46
CA PHE A 23 46.13 12.57 3.29
C PHE A 23 44.82 12.65 2.51
N ASN A 24 43.84 11.87 2.95
CA ASN A 24 42.48 11.84 2.41
C ASN A 24 41.46 11.79 3.56
N LEU A 25 40.41 12.59 3.47
CA LEU A 25 39.35 12.73 4.47
C LEU A 25 38.58 11.44 4.74
N LYS A 26 38.63 10.43 3.85
CA LYS A 26 38.12 9.08 4.16
C LYS A 26 38.81 8.45 5.39
N ASN A 27 40.05 8.85 5.65
CA ASN A 27 40.86 8.39 6.78
C ASN A 27 40.81 9.37 7.98
N LEU A 28 39.92 10.37 7.95
CA LEU A 28 39.80 11.37 9.02
C LEU A 28 39.41 10.70 10.33
N ASN A 29 40.12 11.08 11.39
CA ASN A 29 39.86 10.64 12.75
C ASN A 29 40.27 11.74 13.73
N GLU A 30 39.82 11.63 14.98
CA GLU A 30 40.05 12.64 16.00
C GLU A 30 41.54 12.82 16.31
N THR A 31 42.31 11.72 16.36
CA THR A 31 43.75 11.74 16.66
C THR A 31 44.53 12.57 15.64
N LEU A 32 44.19 12.46 14.35
CA LEU A 32 44.79 13.28 13.31
C LEU A 32 44.48 14.75 13.52
N ILE A 33 43.22 15.10 13.78
CA ILE A 33 42.85 16.51 14.02
C ILE A 33 43.68 17.05 15.19
N LEU A 34 43.70 16.33 16.32
CA LEU A 34 44.45 16.72 17.52
C LEU A 34 45.96 16.90 17.26
N LYS A 35 46.58 16.03 16.45
CA LYS A 35 48.01 16.13 16.10
C LYS A 35 48.34 17.43 15.34
N HIS A 36 47.40 17.93 14.56
CA HIS A 36 47.57 19.10 13.70
C HIS A 36 47.02 20.39 14.33
N LEU A 37 46.48 20.33 15.56
CA LEU A 37 45.99 21.49 16.30
C LEU A 37 47.11 22.31 16.96
N ASN A 38 46.86 23.62 17.05
CA ASN A 38 47.68 24.55 17.82
C ASN A 38 47.01 25.02 19.13
N GLN A 39 45.71 24.75 19.31
CA GLN A 39 44.89 25.27 20.40
C GLN A 39 43.90 24.20 20.89
N ILE A 40 43.49 24.31 22.16
CA ILE A 40 42.44 23.48 22.73
C ILE A 40 41.11 23.89 22.11
N ILE A 41 40.34 22.92 21.62
CA ILE A 41 39.01 23.13 21.07
C ILE A 41 37.98 22.54 22.03
N VAL A 42 37.00 23.35 22.41
CA VAL A 42 35.87 22.90 23.23
C VAL A 42 34.78 22.40 22.29
N THR A 43 34.73 21.08 22.07
CA THR A 43 33.74 20.45 21.18
C THR A 43 32.34 20.39 21.77
N ASP A 44 32.20 20.60 23.09
CA ASP A 44 30.94 20.50 23.83
C ASP A 44 30.11 21.81 23.79
N SER A 45 30.62 22.86 23.13
CA SER A 45 29.89 24.12 22.99
C SER A 45 28.62 23.93 22.15
N LYS A 46 27.51 24.51 22.60
CA LYS A 46 26.25 24.50 21.86
C LYS A 46 26.46 25.11 20.46
N GLY A 47 26.09 24.36 19.43
CA GLY A 47 26.25 24.78 18.02
C GLY A 47 27.58 24.41 17.37
N PHE A 48 28.49 23.72 18.06
CA PHE A 48 29.78 23.31 17.46
C PHE A 48 29.61 22.49 16.16
N TYR A 49 28.61 21.60 16.14
CA TYR A 49 28.29 20.72 15.01
C TYR A 49 27.19 21.24 14.08
N SER A 50 26.77 22.50 14.23
CA SER A 50 25.74 23.13 13.37
C SER A 50 26.32 23.97 12.24
N LEU A 51 27.49 23.60 11.70
CA LEU A 51 28.03 24.30 10.53
C LEU A 51 27.16 24.07 9.30
N HIS A 52 27.02 25.10 8.48
CA HIS A 52 26.27 25.04 7.24
C HIS A 52 27.24 25.14 6.05
N PRO A 53 27.19 24.22 5.08
CA PRO A 53 27.91 24.39 3.83
C PRO A 53 27.17 25.45 2.98
N GLU A 54 27.86 26.53 2.63
CA GLU A 54 27.37 27.48 1.62
C GLU A 54 27.46 26.89 0.22
N GLN A 55 28.49 26.08 -0.01
CA GLN A 55 28.69 25.30 -1.20
C GLN A 55 29.27 23.94 -0.81
N ILE A 56 28.79 22.87 -1.43
CA ILE A 56 29.35 21.54 -1.25
C ILE A 56 29.23 20.75 -2.54
N GLU A 57 30.34 20.21 -2.99
CA GLU A 57 30.51 19.43 -4.20
C GLU A 57 31.47 18.27 -3.88
N LEU A 58 31.65 17.34 -4.83
CA LEU A 58 32.59 16.24 -4.62
C LEU A 58 34.00 16.80 -4.36
N ASN A 59 34.57 16.38 -3.24
CA ASN A 59 35.90 16.79 -2.77
C ASN A 59 36.07 18.30 -2.50
N PHE A 60 34.99 19.09 -2.46
CA PHE A 60 35.04 20.53 -2.21
C PHE A 60 33.89 21.00 -1.33
N ALA A 61 34.17 21.85 -0.35
CA ALA A 61 33.12 22.54 0.39
C ALA A 61 33.57 23.89 0.94
N ALA A 62 32.63 24.82 1.04
CA ALA A 62 32.76 26.09 1.73
C ALA A 62 31.80 26.11 2.92
N PHE A 63 32.33 26.27 4.13
CA PHE A 63 31.52 26.27 5.35
C PHE A 63 31.48 27.65 5.98
N SER A 64 30.29 28.01 6.50
CA SER A 64 30.09 29.16 7.37
C SER A 64 29.22 28.79 8.56
N HIS A 65 29.16 29.70 9.53
CA HIS A 65 28.33 29.57 10.71
C HIS A 65 27.36 30.76 10.79
N GLN A 66 26.08 30.54 10.46
CA GLN A 66 25.11 31.63 10.35
C GLN A 66 24.54 32.10 11.70
N ASN A 67 24.63 31.28 12.76
CA ASN A 67 23.96 31.52 14.05
C ASN A 67 24.93 31.52 15.25
N THR A 68 26.09 32.18 15.13
CA THR A 68 27.00 32.41 16.28
C THR A 68 27.08 33.88 16.63
N ASP A 69 27.09 34.18 17.93
CA ASP A 69 27.40 35.52 18.45
C ASP A 69 28.84 35.96 18.10
N ALA A 70 29.71 35.02 17.73
CA ALA A 70 31.06 35.24 17.28
C ALA A 70 31.18 35.14 15.75
N PHE A 71 32.03 36.00 15.18
CA PHE A 71 32.38 35.98 13.75
C PHE A 71 33.05 34.65 13.37
N PHE A 72 32.52 33.96 12.36
CA PHE A 72 33.10 32.75 11.79
C PHE A 72 33.49 33.00 10.32
N PRO A 73 34.79 33.00 9.96
CA PRO A 73 35.22 33.19 8.59
C PRO A 73 34.83 31.97 7.73
N ILE A 74 34.58 32.19 6.44
CA ILE A 74 34.39 31.08 5.50
C ILE A 74 35.65 30.21 5.49
N VAL A 75 35.45 28.91 5.68
CA VAL A 75 36.49 27.89 5.60
C VAL A 75 36.26 27.04 4.37
N LEU A 76 37.25 27.00 3.49
CA LEU A 76 37.22 26.16 2.29
C LEU A 76 37.96 24.85 2.59
N VAL A 77 37.40 23.75 2.12
CA VAL A 77 38.01 22.42 2.14
C VAL A 77 38.10 21.95 0.70
N GLN A 78 39.30 21.59 0.26
CA GLN A 78 39.53 21.01 -1.05
C GLN A 78 40.38 19.74 -0.90
N GLN A 79 39.89 18.63 -1.42
CA GLN A 79 40.61 17.35 -1.44
C GLN A 79 41.02 17.01 -2.86
N ASN A 80 42.29 16.67 -3.03
CA ASN A 80 42.81 16.05 -4.25
C ASN A 80 43.21 14.59 -3.93
N GLU A 81 43.76 13.86 -4.89
CA GLU A 81 44.13 12.44 -4.71
C GLU A 81 45.10 12.19 -3.54
N SER A 82 46.03 13.11 -3.31
CA SER A 82 47.12 12.96 -2.33
C SER A 82 47.17 14.05 -1.26
N SER A 83 46.20 14.98 -1.20
CA SER A 83 46.29 16.07 -0.21
C SER A 83 44.93 16.67 0.11
N VAL A 84 44.81 17.20 1.33
CA VAL A 84 43.66 18.03 1.74
C VAL A 84 44.15 19.43 2.06
N LYS A 85 43.58 20.42 1.38
CA LYS A 85 43.85 21.84 1.58
C LYS A 85 42.68 22.49 2.31
N LEU A 86 42.99 23.21 3.37
CA LEU A 86 42.06 23.94 4.21
C LEU A 86 42.41 25.43 4.16
N THR A 87 41.52 26.27 3.64
CA THR A 87 41.75 27.72 3.56
C THR A 87 40.89 28.44 4.58
N CYS A 88 41.48 29.33 5.37
CA CYS A 88 40.76 30.14 6.34
C CYS A 88 41.41 31.53 6.51
N ARG A 89 40.63 32.60 6.35
CA ARG A 89 41.12 33.99 6.41
C ARG A 89 41.24 34.60 7.81
N CYS A 90 41.27 33.76 8.86
CA CYS A 90 41.54 34.26 10.22
C CYS A 90 43.01 34.64 10.41
N GLU A 91 43.28 35.46 11.43
CA GLU A 91 44.61 36.01 11.75
C GLU A 91 45.61 34.98 12.27
N ASN A 92 45.16 33.78 12.65
CA ASN A 92 46.05 32.71 13.13
C ASN A 92 47.03 32.25 12.03
N PRO A 93 48.34 32.14 12.30
CA PRO A 93 49.30 31.58 11.35
C PRO A 93 48.92 30.16 10.93
N LYS A 94 48.98 29.87 9.63
CA LYS A 94 48.60 28.57 9.06
C LYS A 94 49.74 27.55 9.06
N THR A 95 50.55 27.56 10.10
CA THR A 95 51.54 26.48 10.37
C THR A 95 50.88 25.22 10.92
N LYS A 96 49.68 25.37 11.49
CA LYS A 96 48.81 24.34 12.05
C LYS A 96 47.34 24.71 11.80
N LEU A 97 46.43 23.78 12.09
CA LEU A 97 44.99 24.03 12.02
C LEU A 97 44.58 25.13 12.99
N CYS A 98 43.83 26.11 12.50
CA CYS A 98 43.10 27.04 13.35
C CYS A 98 41.82 26.39 13.91
N SER A 99 41.21 27.02 14.93
CA SER A 99 39.95 26.56 15.53
C SER A 99 38.84 26.35 14.50
N HIS A 100 38.68 27.27 13.53
CA HIS A 100 37.64 27.17 12.50
C HIS A 100 37.87 25.98 11.55
N GLN A 101 39.10 25.78 11.08
CA GLN A 101 39.46 24.66 10.20
C GLN A 101 39.23 23.32 10.89
N ALA A 102 39.63 23.23 12.17
CA ALA A 102 39.40 22.03 12.94
C ALA A 102 37.91 21.79 13.25
N GLN A 103 37.13 22.83 13.55
CA GLN A 103 35.68 22.70 13.72
C GLN A 103 35.02 22.13 12.45
N VAL A 104 35.45 22.59 11.26
CA VAL A 104 35.00 22.02 9.98
C VAL A 104 35.37 20.54 9.87
N LEU A 105 36.61 20.16 10.18
CA LEU A 105 37.02 18.75 10.15
C LEU A 105 36.21 17.89 11.13
N TYR A 106 35.94 18.38 12.34
CA TYR A 106 35.07 17.68 13.29
C TYR A 106 33.63 17.55 12.76
N ASN A 107 33.09 18.56 12.07
CA ASN A 107 31.78 18.49 11.44
C ASN A 107 31.75 17.43 10.32
N ILE A 108 32.76 17.41 9.45
CA ILE A 108 32.90 16.39 8.40
C ILE A 108 33.05 15.00 9.04
N LEU A 109 33.82 14.86 10.12
CA LEU A 109 34.04 13.59 10.79
C LEU A 109 32.77 13.02 11.43
N LYS A 110 31.97 13.86 12.09
CA LYS A 110 30.79 13.43 12.86
C LYS A 110 29.50 13.36 12.05
N ARG A 111 29.42 14.06 10.91
CA ARG A 111 28.20 14.14 10.08
C ARG A 111 28.42 13.40 8.78
N ASP A 112 27.89 12.19 8.69
CA ASP A 112 27.95 11.36 7.48
C ASP A 112 27.36 12.05 6.24
N ASP A 113 26.44 12.99 6.43
CA ASP A 113 25.83 13.78 5.36
C ASP A 113 26.79 14.80 4.74
N LEU A 114 27.82 15.22 5.47
CA LEU A 114 28.93 16.02 4.94
C LEU A 114 30.07 15.13 4.46
N ARG A 115 30.38 14.08 5.23
CA ARG A 115 31.47 13.15 4.94
C ARG A 115 31.36 12.49 3.57
N VAL A 116 30.14 12.16 3.16
CA VAL A 116 29.85 11.47 1.89
C VAL A 116 30.42 12.18 0.64
N PHE A 117 30.61 13.50 0.70
CA PHE A 117 31.19 14.29 -0.40
C PHE A 117 32.70 14.09 -0.55
N PHE A 118 33.37 13.56 0.47
CA PHE A 118 34.82 13.37 0.52
C PHE A 118 35.24 11.90 0.66
N ASP A 119 34.33 11.03 1.08
CA ASP A 119 34.54 9.60 1.30
C ASP A 119 33.84 8.79 0.20
N ASP A 120 34.64 8.25 -0.72
CA ASP A 120 34.20 7.48 -1.88
C ASP A 120 33.49 6.17 -1.49
N ASN A 121 33.98 5.48 -0.46
CA ASN A 121 33.37 4.25 0.03
C ASN A 121 32.01 4.52 0.66
N LEU A 122 31.91 5.52 1.53
CA LEU A 122 30.64 5.91 2.15
C LEU A 122 29.63 6.36 1.09
N ARG A 123 30.09 7.10 0.07
CA ARG A 123 29.24 7.52 -1.06
C ARG A 123 28.69 6.34 -1.84
N LYS A 124 29.54 5.41 -2.26
CA LYS A 124 29.10 4.20 -2.97
C LYS A 124 28.08 3.41 -2.16
N GLN A 125 28.29 3.26 -0.85
CA GLN A 125 27.35 2.58 0.04
C GLN A 125 26.00 3.30 0.13
N LYS A 126 25.99 4.63 0.26
CA LYS A 126 24.74 5.40 0.34
C LYS A 126 23.99 5.42 -1.01
N ILE A 127 24.70 5.60 -2.13
CA ILE A 127 24.08 5.59 -3.45
C ILE A 127 23.52 4.20 -3.79
N ALA A 128 24.24 3.11 -3.47
CA ALA A 128 23.77 1.74 -3.75
C ALA A 128 22.39 1.44 -3.13
N LYS A 129 22.12 1.96 -1.94
CA LYS A 129 20.80 1.81 -1.29
C LYS A 129 19.68 2.50 -2.09
N VAL A 130 19.96 3.68 -2.63
CA VAL A 130 18.99 4.43 -3.44
C VAL A 130 18.87 3.82 -4.83
N ALA A 131 19.98 3.37 -5.42
CA ALA A 131 20.03 2.76 -6.75
C ALA A 131 19.15 1.52 -6.88
N LEU A 132 18.91 0.78 -5.79
CA LEU A 132 17.99 -0.34 -5.74
C LEU A 132 16.57 0.04 -6.16
N ASP A 133 16.09 1.20 -5.72
CA ASP A 133 14.75 1.70 -6.10
C ASP A 133 14.69 2.01 -7.60
N TYR A 134 15.82 2.20 -8.27
CA TYR A 134 15.90 2.49 -9.70
C TYR A 134 16.33 1.27 -10.53
N GLY A 135 16.55 0.10 -9.92
CA GLY A 135 17.03 -1.10 -10.60
C GLY A 135 18.46 -0.99 -11.14
N LEU A 136 19.27 -0.11 -10.55
CA LEU A 136 20.67 0.16 -10.95
C LEU A 136 21.68 -0.46 -9.98
N GLU A 137 21.28 -1.37 -9.09
CA GLU A 137 22.14 -1.89 -8.02
C GLU A 137 23.37 -2.69 -8.50
N LYS A 138 23.37 -3.10 -9.78
CA LYS A 138 24.47 -3.86 -10.41
C LYS A 138 25.43 -2.99 -11.23
N GLU A 139 25.13 -1.70 -11.39
CA GLU A 139 25.99 -0.79 -12.13
C GLU A 139 27.29 -0.51 -11.36
N GLU A 140 28.42 -0.54 -12.06
CA GLU A 140 29.74 -0.36 -11.44
C GLU A 140 29.99 1.10 -11.02
N ASN A 141 29.51 2.06 -11.82
CA ASN A 141 29.75 3.49 -11.65
C ASN A 141 28.47 4.25 -11.32
N LEU A 142 27.95 4.05 -10.11
CA LEU A 142 26.73 4.73 -9.65
C LEU A 142 26.86 6.27 -9.59
N ASP A 143 28.07 6.80 -9.43
CA ASP A 143 28.35 8.23 -9.46
C ASP A 143 28.00 8.87 -10.84
N ASP A 144 27.88 8.09 -11.92
CA ASP A 144 27.48 8.60 -13.23
C ASP A 144 25.98 8.89 -13.30
N PHE A 145 25.17 8.14 -12.55
CA PHE A 145 23.72 8.21 -12.58
C PHE A 145 23.13 9.10 -11.50
N PHE A 146 23.82 9.24 -10.36
CA PHE A 146 23.31 9.95 -9.20
C PHE A 146 24.15 11.18 -8.87
N GLU A 147 23.48 12.20 -8.33
CA GLU A 147 24.12 13.38 -7.75
C GLU A 147 23.72 13.53 -6.28
N LEU A 148 24.62 14.12 -5.50
CA LEU A 148 24.41 14.41 -4.09
C LEU A 148 24.13 15.90 -3.95
N LYS A 149 23.09 16.23 -3.19
CA LYS A 149 22.75 17.61 -2.83
C LYS A 149 22.43 17.70 -1.36
N ILE A 150 22.68 18.86 -0.77
CA ILE A 150 22.16 19.19 0.55
C ILE A 150 20.98 20.12 0.37
N GLU A 151 19.78 19.62 0.64
CA GLU A 151 18.54 20.39 0.61
C GLU A 151 17.91 20.33 2.00
N ASN A 152 17.46 21.48 2.52
CA ASN A 152 16.86 21.59 3.86
C ASN A 152 17.73 20.97 4.98
N GLN A 153 19.06 21.14 4.88
CA GLN A 153 20.06 20.59 5.82
C GLN A 153 20.16 19.05 5.83
N SER A 154 19.54 18.38 4.86
CA SER A 154 19.56 16.92 4.70
C SER A 154 20.26 16.53 3.40
N LEU A 155 20.96 15.39 3.43
CA LEU A 155 21.52 14.80 2.21
C LEU A 155 20.40 14.22 1.35
N GLN A 156 20.34 14.67 0.10
CA GLN A 156 19.48 14.14 -0.95
C GLN A 156 20.37 13.47 -2.01
N ILE A 157 20.01 12.24 -2.38
CA ILE A 157 20.63 11.50 -3.47
C ILE A 157 19.58 11.34 -4.54
N GLN A 158 19.80 11.96 -5.70
CA GLN A 158 18.81 12.01 -6.76
C GLN A 158 19.44 11.65 -8.11
N PRO A 159 18.67 11.10 -9.05
CA PRO A 159 19.19 10.79 -10.37
C PRO A 159 19.50 12.08 -11.14
N LYS A 160 20.62 12.09 -11.86
CA LYS A 160 20.97 13.20 -12.77
C LYS A 160 19.96 13.30 -13.92
N ASN A 161 19.46 12.16 -14.38
CA ASN A 161 18.40 12.10 -15.38
C ASN A 161 17.03 12.13 -14.70
N LYS A 162 16.31 13.26 -14.85
CA LYS A 162 14.95 13.43 -14.29
C LYS A 162 13.91 12.47 -14.88
N ALA A 163 14.18 11.87 -16.04
CA ALA A 163 13.32 10.85 -16.62
C ALA A 163 13.46 9.48 -15.92
N LEU A 164 14.53 9.28 -15.14
CA LEU A 164 14.69 8.07 -14.35
C LEU A 164 13.75 8.14 -13.13
N GLN A 165 12.74 7.27 -13.13
CA GLN A 165 11.74 7.20 -12.07
C GLN A 165 12.05 6.02 -11.15
N GLY A 166 12.06 6.26 -9.84
CA GLY A 166 12.30 5.21 -8.86
C GLY A 166 11.04 4.40 -8.61
N PHE A 167 11.15 3.08 -8.62
CA PHE A 167 10.09 2.15 -8.28
C PHE A 167 10.21 1.67 -6.84
N ASN A 168 9.99 2.59 -5.90
CA ASN A 168 9.98 2.28 -4.47
C ASN A 168 8.60 1.75 -4.01
N THR A 169 8.53 1.27 -2.77
CA THR A 169 7.30 0.70 -2.19
C THR A 169 6.11 1.66 -2.23
N GLU A 170 6.35 2.96 -2.02
CA GLU A 170 5.30 3.99 -2.07
C GLU A 170 4.77 4.18 -3.49
N MET A 171 5.67 4.29 -4.47
CA MET A 171 5.29 4.39 -5.88
C MET A 171 4.59 3.11 -6.34
N GLN A 172 5.02 1.93 -5.88
CA GLN A 172 4.32 0.66 -6.16
C GLN A 172 2.88 0.68 -5.62
N GLN A 173 2.66 1.15 -4.40
CA GLN A 173 1.30 1.26 -3.82
C GLN A 173 0.44 2.27 -4.58
N ASN A 174 1.02 3.42 -4.93
CA ASN A 174 0.35 4.44 -5.73
C ASN A 174 -0.02 3.89 -7.13
N LEU A 175 0.93 3.25 -7.82
CA LEU A 175 0.70 2.60 -9.11
C LEU A 175 -0.39 1.53 -9.00
N GLN A 176 -0.37 0.70 -7.95
CA GLN A 176 -1.40 -0.31 -7.72
C GLN A 176 -2.78 0.32 -7.57
N SER A 177 -2.90 1.44 -6.85
CA SER A 177 -4.18 2.12 -6.68
C SER A 177 -4.72 2.76 -7.97
N VAL A 178 -3.83 3.18 -8.87
CA VAL A 178 -4.18 3.85 -10.14
C VAL A 178 -4.40 2.84 -11.27
N LEU A 179 -3.54 1.82 -11.37
CA LEU A 179 -3.51 0.89 -12.51
C LEU A 179 -4.35 -0.36 -12.29
N LEU A 180 -4.49 -0.82 -11.04
CA LEU A 180 -5.38 -1.94 -10.78
C LEU A 180 -6.80 -1.39 -10.73
N PRO A 181 -7.73 -1.91 -11.56
CA PRO A 181 -9.14 -1.64 -11.33
C PRO A 181 -9.41 -2.04 -9.89
N ALA A 182 -10.05 -1.16 -9.11
CA ALA A 182 -10.38 -1.45 -7.72
C ALA A 182 -11.15 -2.77 -7.71
N LYS A 183 -10.44 -3.89 -7.48
CA LYS A 183 -11.04 -5.22 -7.37
C LYS A 183 -12.03 -5.03 -6.25
N SER A 184 -13.28 -4.98 -6.66
CA SER A 184 -14.32 -4.36 -5.87
C SER A 184 -14.32 -5.09 -4.53
N LYS A 185 -13.96 -4.39 -3.44
CA LYS A 185 -14.00 -4.94 -2.07
C LYS A 185 -15.38 -5.54 -1.74
N ILE A 186 -16.39 -5.22 -2.55
CA ILE A 186 -17.72 -5.82 -2.57
C ILE A 186 -17.66 -7.33 -2.87
N ILE A 187 -16.81 -7.80 -3.80
CA ILE A 187 -16.73 -9.21 -4.21
C ILE A 187 -16.20 -10.07 -3.06
N GLU A 188 -15.09 -9.67 -2.42
CA GLU A 188 -14.56 -10.40 -1.27
C GLU A 188 -15.50 -10.37 -0.06
N LYS A 189 -16.32 -9.32 0.09
CA LYS A 189 -17.30 -9.19 1.17
C LYS A 189 -18.58 -10.01 0.92
N ILE A 190 -18.99 -10.16 -0.34
CA ILE A 190 -20.14 -10.99 -0.75
C ILE A 190 -19.79 -12.48 -0.73
N LEU A 191 -18.57 -12.85 -1.16
CA LEU A 191 -18.12 -14.24 -1.19
C LEU A 191 -17.63 -14.77 0.16
N LYS A 192 -17.57 -13.91 1.20
CA LYS A 192 -17.29 -14.33 2.59
C LYS A 192 -18.59 -14.35 3.40
N PRO A 193 -19.17 -15.53 3.67
CA PRO A 193 -20.48 -15.67 4.35
C PRO A 193 -20.52 -15.03 5.74
N GLU A 194 -19.38 -14.90 6.44
CA GLU A 194 -19.33 -14.28 7.78
C GLU A 194 -19.36 -12.72 7.77
N SER A 195 -19.22 -12.09 6.60
CA SER A 195 -19.16 -10.63 6.46
C SER A 195 -20.17 -10.02 5.49
N SER A 196 -21.01 -10.87 4.91
CA SER A 196 -22.06 -10.47 3.96
C SER A 196 -23.33 -10.10 4.73
N ASN A 197 -23.81 -8.88 4.54
CA ASN A 197 -25.10 -8.39 5.03
C ASN A 197 -26.25 -8.79 4.07
N LEU A 198 -26.07 -9.81 3.24
CA LEU A 198 -27.08 -10.22 2.27
C LEU A 198 -28.17 -11.06 2.93
N ILE A 199 -29.41 -10.80 2.54
CA ILE A 199 -30.58 -11.60 2.90
C ILE A 199 -31.39 -11.90 1.65
N LEU A 200 -32.00 -13.08 1.61
CA LEU A 200 -32.99 -13.47 0.60
C LEU A 200 -34.39 -13.29 1.19
N VAL A 201 -35.26 -12.55 0.50
CA VAL A 201 -36.67 -12.39 0.90
C VAL A 201 -37.57 -13.03 -0.15
N LEU A 202 -38.38 -13.99 0.32
CA LEU A 202 -39.44 -14.63 -0.43
C LEU A 202 -40.72 -13.83 -0.20
N SER A 203 -41.36 -13.37 -1.28
CA SER A 203 -42.55 -12.52 -1.21
C SER A 203 -43.50 -12.81 -2.36
N PRO A 204 -44.82 -12.67 -2.19
CA PRO A 204 -45.74 -12.66 -3.32
C PRO A 204 -45.54 -11.40 -4.16
N HIS A 205 -45.75 -11.51 -5.47
CA HIS A 205 -45.82 -10.35 -6.34
C HIS A 205 -47.11 -9.57 -6.07
N ARG A 206 -47.01 -8.26 -5.86
CA ARG A 206 -48.12 -7.37 -5.43
C ARG A 206 -49.40 -7.48 -6.26
N TYR A 207 -49.28 -7.76 -7.55
CA TYR A 207 -50.41 -7.76 -8.48
C TYR A 207 -50.89 -9.16 -8.89
N TYR A 208 -50.02 -10.16 -8.84
CA TYR A 208 -50.27 -11.49 -9.43
C TYR A 208 -50.13 -12.63 -8.42
N GLY A 209 -49.64 -12.37 -7.20
CA GLY A 209 -49.45 -13.38 -6.15
C GLY A 209 -48.31 -14.38 -6.40
N ASN A 210 -47.69 -14.36 -7.59
CA ASN A 210 -46.59 -15.26 -7.93
C ASN A 210 -45.38 -15.07 -7.00
N LEU A 211 -44.66 -16.15 -6.70
CA LEU A 211 -43.44 -16.10 -5.90
C LEU A 211 -42.41 -15.15 -6.53
N THR A 212 -41.94 -14.20 -5.74
CA THR A 212 -40.86 -13.27 -6.08
C THR A 212 -39.72 -13.46 -5.10
N LEU A 213 -38.50 -13.50 -5.61
CA LEU A 213 -37.28 -13.67 -4.82
C LEU A 213 -36.42 -12.42 -4.93
N ASN A 214 -36.20 -11.76 -3.80
CA ASN A 214 -35.48 -10.48 -3.74
C ASN A 214 -34.24 -10.59 -2.86
N LEU A 215 -33.11 -10.08 -3.37
CA LEU A 215 -31.89 -9.93 -2.57
C LEU A 215 -31.81 -8.52 -1.99
N PHE A 216 -31.48 -8.44 -0.70
CA PHE A 216 -31.23 -7.17 -0.02
C PHE A 216 -29.93 -7.20 0.74
N GLU A 217 -29.28 -6.04 0.84
CA GLU A 217 -28.27 -5.76 1.85
C GLU A 217 -28.96 -5.13 3.08
N ALA A 218 -28.85 -5.78 4.24
CA ALA A 218 -29.43 -5.35 5.52
C ALA A 218 -28.58 -5.82 6.71
N GLN A 219 -28.54 -5.03 7.78
CA GLN A 219 -27.84 -5.45 9.01
C GLN A 219 -28.66 -6.51 9.76
N ILE A 220 -28.00 -7.56 10.25
CA ILE A 220 -28.62 -8.63 11.04
C ILE A 220 -28.11 -8.54 12.48
N THR A 221 -29.02 -8.65 13.46
CA THR A 221 -28.64 -8.76 14.88
C THR A 221 -28.01 -10.12 15.17
N ARG A 222 -27.32 -10.25 16.32
CA ARG A 222 -26.87 -11.56 16.84
C ARG A 222 -28.01 -12.57 17.05
N SER A 223 -29.26 -12.11 17.11
CA SER A 223 -30.47 -12.92 17.24
C SER A 223 -31.14 -13.25 15.90
N GLY A 224 -30.53 -12.93 14.75
CA GLY A 224 -31.07 -13.22 13.42
C GLY A 224 -32.15 -12.24 12.93
N LYS A 225 -32.43 -11.16 13.69
CA LYS A 225 -33.39 -10.13 13.27
C LYS A 225 -32.72 -9.11 12.34
N VAL A 226 -33.36 -8.86 11.22
CA VAL A 226 -32.93 -7.84 10.25
C VAL A 226 -33.30 -6.43 10.70
N LYS A 227 -32.50 -5.44 10.31
CA LYS A 227 -32.71 -4.02 10.60
C LYS A 227 -32.87 -3.22 9.31
N ASN A 228 -33.71 -2.20 9.37
CA ASN A 228 -33.81 -1.19 8.31
C ASN A 228 -32.57 -0.28 8.30
N PRO A 229 -32.21 0.31 7.15
CA PRO A 229 -32.86 0.18 5.83
C PRO A 229 -32.41 -1.06 5.06
N PHE A 230 -33.27 -1.57 4.18
CA PHE A 230 -32.91 -2.62 3.23
C PHE A 230 -32.51 -1.96 1.91
N LYS A 231 -31.39 -2.41 1.33
CA LYS A 231 -30.95 -1.96 0.01
C LYS A 231 -31.10 -3.10 -0.99
N ALA A 232 -31.98 -2.94 -1.97
CA ALA A 232 -32.19 -3.95 -3.00
C ALA A 232 -30.91 -4.17 -3.82
N ILE A 233 -30.59 -5.43 -4.10
CA ILE A 233 -29.45 -5.86 -4.89
C ILE A 233 -29.96 -6.63 -6.10
N ASN A 234 -29.53 -6.21 -7.29
CA ASN A 234 -29.83 -6.93 -8.51
C ASN A 234 -28.93 -8.19 -8.58
N PRO A 235 -29.48 -9.42 -8.61
CA PRO A 235 -28.66 -10.63 -8.65
C PRO A 235 -27.81 -10.73 -9.93
N THR A 236 -28.28 -10.15 -11.04
CA THR A 236 -27.54 -10.13 -12.31
C THR A 236 -26.21 -9.37 -12.19
N ASP A 237 -26.15 -8.31 -11.37
CA ASP A 237 -24.91 -7.59 -11.10
C ASP A 237 -23.88 -8.43 -10.33
N LEU A 238 -24.33 -9.48 -9.64
CA LEU A 238 -23.49 -10.40 -8.89
C LEU A 238 -23.02 -11.57 -9.77
N ILE A 239 -23.80 -11.99 -10.76
CA ILE A 239 -23.43 -13.07 -11.70
C ILE A 239 -22.12 -12.74 -12.41
N PHE A 240 -21.97 -11.51 -12.92
CA PHE A 240 -20.74 -11.06 -13.60
C PHE A 240 -19.52 -10.90 -12.68
N LYS A 241 -19.69 -11.10 -11.36
CA LYS A 241 -18.63 -10.93 -10.35
C LYS A 241 -18.13 -12.24 -9.76
N THR A 242 -18.63 -13.37 -10.27
CA THR A 242 -18.25 -14.72 -9.81
C THR A 242 -18.01 -15.65 -10.99
N GLU A 243 -17.10 -16.60 -10.82
CA GLU A 243 -16.83 -17.67 -11.80
C GLU A 243 -17.28 -19.05 -11.28
N GLN A 244 -17.79 -19.13 -10.05
CA GLN A 244 -18.22 -20.38 -9.44
C GLN A 244 -19.58 -20.82 -10.00
N SER A 245 -19.61 -21.99 -10.65
CA SER A 245 -20.79 -22.47 -11.39
C SER A 245 -22.04 -22.63 -10.53
N ASP A 246 -21.90 -23.13 -9.30
CA ASP A 246 -22.99 -23.28 -8.32
C ASP A 246 -23.54 -21.93 -7.84
N VAL A 247 -22.68 -20.95 -7.57
CA VAL A 247 -23.07 -19.58 -7.23
C VAL A 247 -23.77 -18.90 -8.40
N ILE A 248 -23.28 -19.08 -9.63
CA ILE A 248 -23.93 -18.57 -10.85
C ILE A 248 -25.33 -19.15 -10.99
N LYS A 249 -25.49 -20.48 -10.80
CA LYS A 249 -26.81 -21.15 -10.85
C LYS A 249 -27.76 -20.62 -9.79
N TYR A 250 -27.28 -20.44 -8.56
CA TYR A 250 -28.06 -19.87 -7.46
C TYR A 250 -28.56 -18.45 -7.78
N LEU A 251 -27.67 -17.55 -8.20
CA LEU A 251 -28.02 -16.16 -8.53
C LEU A 251 -28.93 -16.06 -9.76
N SER A 252 -28.68 -16.89 -10.78
CA SER A 252 -29.53 -16.96 -11.98
C SER A 252 -30.94 -17.45 -11.63
N GLY A 253 -31.04 -18.42 -10.72
CA GLY A 253 -32.32 -18.88 -10.18
C GLY A 253 -33.09 -17.74 -9.52
N ILE A 254 -32.45 -16.94 -8.67
CA ILE A 254 -33.10 -15.77 -8.04
C ILE A 254 -33.56 -14.77 -9.10
N SER A 255 -32.71 -14.41 -10.08
CA SER A 255 -33.06 -13.46 -11.13
C SER A 255 -34.30 -13.89 -11.93
N ARG A 256 -34.48 -15.21 -12.15
CA ARG A 256 -35.66 -15.74 -12.84
C ARG A 256 -36.96 -15.33 -12.14
N PHE A 257 -37.02 -15.46 -10.82
CA PHE A 257 -38.19 -15.11 -10.01
C PHE A 257 -38.33 -13.61 -9.71
N HIS A 258 -37.42 -12.75 -10.18
CA HIS A 258 -37.52 -11.31 -9.99
C HIS A 258 -38.39 -10.61 -11.07
N GLN A 259 -38.46 -11.16 -12.30
CA GLN A 259 -39.07 -10.48 -13.45
C GLN A 259 -40.30 -11.19 -14.04
N ASN A 260 -40.85 -12.22 -13.36
CA ASN A 260 -41.86 -13.16 -13.85
C ASN A 260 -42.84 -12.62 -14.92
N TYR A 261 -42.46 -12.82 -16.18
CA TYR A 261 -43.40 -13.14 -17.25
C TYR A 261 -43.52 -14.66 -17.25
N ALA A 262 -44.74 -15.17 -17.08
CA ALA A 262 -45.01 -16.60 -17.04
C ALA A 262 -44.50 -17.27 -18.32
N THR A 263 -43.44 -18.06 -18.19
CA THR A 263 -42.96 -18.96 -19.24
C THR A 263 -43.38 -20.36 -18.86
N GLU A 264 -44.07 -21.07 -19.75
CA GLU A 264 -44.63 -22.43 -19.58
C GLU A 264 -43.58 -23.54 -19.32
N GLU A 265 -42.33 -23.19 -19.01
CA GLU A 265 -41.20 -24.11 -18.84
C GLU A 265 -41.03 -24.53 -17.37
N ILE A 266 -41.93 -25.41 -16.91
CA ILE A 266 -41.96 -25.98 -15.55
C ILE A 266 -40.61 -26.60 -15.16
N GLU A 267 -39.95 -27.32 -16.07
CA GLU A 267 -38.67 -27.99 -15.80
C GLU A 267 -37.59 -27.00 -15.38
N ALA A 268 -37.47 -25.90 -16.11
CA ALA A 268 -36.43 -24.92 -15.85
C ALA A 268 -36.75 -24.07 -14.58
N GLU A 269 -38.01 -23.93 -14.20
CA GLU A 269 -38.40 -23.35 -12.90
C GLU A 269 -38.01 -24.27 -11.74
N LEU A 270 -38.24 -25.59 -11.87
CA LEU A 270 -37.83 -26.58 -10.87
C LEU A 270 -36.30 -26.61 -10.70
N GLU A 271 -35.54 -26.53 -11.79
CA GLU A 271 -34.09 -26.42 -11.72
C GLU A 271 -33.64 -25.15 -10.99
N ALA A 272 -34.29 -24.01 -11.26
CA ALA A 272 -34.01 -22.75 -10.58
C ALA A 272 -34.30 -22.84 -9.08
N LEU A 273 -35.47 -23.34 -8.68
CA LEU A 273 -35.83 -23.56 -7.28
C LEU A 273 -34.85 -24.51 -6.59
N THR A 274 -34.43 -25.58 -7.29
CA THR A 274 -33.43 -26.52 -6.77
C THR A 274 -32.09 -25.86 -6.54
N ALA A 275 -31.63 -25.00 -7.46
CA ALA A 275 -30.40 -24.24 -7.29
C ALA A 275 -30.49 -23.25 -6.12
N ILE A 276 -31.63 -22.58 -5.96
CA ILE A 276 -31.90 -21.66 -4.84
C ILE A 276 -31.85 -22.41 -3.50
N ALA A 277 -32.52 -23.56 -3.39
CA ALA A 277 -32.59 -24.33 -2.16
C ALA A 277 -31.24 -24.91 -1.72
N ARG A 278 -30.29 -25.14 -2.65
CA ARG A 278 -28.92 -25.54 -2.31
C ARG A 278 -28.12 -24.44 -1.60
N ASN A 279 -28.42 -23.17 -1.89
CA ASN A 279 -27.84 -22.00 -1.24
C ASN A 279 -26.32 -22.06 -0.96
N PRO A 280 -25.46 -22.12 -1.99
CA PRO A 280 -24.01 -22.25 -1.82
C PRO A 280 -23.38 -21.09 -1.02
N LEU A 281 -24.01 -19.91 -1.06
CA LEU A 281 -23.57 -18.71 -0.34
C LEU A 281 -24.03 -18.67 1.13
N LYS A 282 -24.86 -19.63 1.57
CA LYS A 282 -25.45 -19.69 2.92
C LYS A 282 -26.15 -18.37 3.31
N ILE A 283 -26.79 -17.71 2.35
CA ILE A 283 -27.52 -16.47 2.58
C ILE A 283 -28.77 -16.79 3.41
N PRO A 284 -29.01 -16.11 4.55
CA PRO A 284 -30.20 -16.33 5.35
C PRO A 284 -31.47 -15.93 4.58
N ALA A 285 -32.51 -16.76 4.68
CA ALA A 285 -33.78 -16.56 4.01
C ALA A 285 -34.87 -16.06 4.96
N TYR A 286 -35.75 -15.23 4.43
CA TYR A 286 -36.88 -14.65 5.13
C TYR A 286 -38.13 -14.70 4.27
N LEU A 287 -39.29 -14.90 4.88
CA LEU A 287 -40.59 -14.83 4.23
C LEU A 287 -41.27 -13.50 4.57
N GLN A 288 -41.84 -12.83 3.57
CA GLN A 288 -42.67 -11.65 3.82
C GLN A 288 -43.99 -12.04 4.49
N ASP A 289 -44.30 -11.38 5.61
CA ASP A 289 -45.60 -11.43 6.25
C ASP A 289 -46.47 -10.24 5.79
N GLU A 290 -47.30 -10.50 4.79
CA GLU A 290 -48.22 -9.49 4.23
C GLU A 290 -49.26 -8.99 5.24
N LYS A 291 -49.54 -9.76 6.31
CA LYS A 291 -50.47 -9.30 7.37
C LYS A 291 -49.90 -8.12 8.14
N HIS A 292 -48.57 -8.00 8.20
CA HIS A 292 -47.89 -6.90 8.87
C HIS A 292 -47.60 -5.72 7.92
N SER A 293 -47.21 -5.96 6.67
CA SER A 293 -47.04 -4.90 5.67
C SER A 293 -46.94 -5.45 4.23
N SER A 294 -47.43 -4.67 3.28
CA SER A 294 -47.23 -4.90 1.84
C SER A 294 -45.85 -4.46 1.33
N ASN A 295 -45.09 -3.71 2.14
CA ASN A 295 -43.71 -3.36 1.85
C ASN A 295 -42.75 -4.34 2.54
N ILE A 296 -41.63 -4.66 1.89
CA ILE A 296 -40.56 -5.45 2.48
C ILE A 296 -39.75 -4.53 3.40
N GLN A 297 -39.83 -4.78 4.71
CA GLN A 297 -39.11 -4.04 5.74
C GLN A 297 -38.86 -4.94 6.94
N ALA A 298 -38.02 -4.51 7.88
CA ALA A 298 -37.64 -5.32 9.04
C ALA A 298 -38.82 -5.87 9.87
N SER A 299 -39.96 -5.17 9.92
CA SER A 299 -41.14 -5.61 10.67
C SER A 299 -42.05 -6.57 9.90
N SER A 300 -41.84 -6.76 8.60
CA SER A 300 -42.71 -7.55 7.72
C SER A 300 -42.00 -8.78 7.15
N VAL A 301 -40.90 -9.21 7.76
CA VAL A 301 -40.15 -10.38 7.33
C VAL A 301 -39.85 -11.30 8.52
N ILE A 302 -40.01 -12.59 8.30
CA ILE A 302 -39.85 -13.64 9.31
C ILE A 302 -38.78 -14.61 8.81
N PRO A 303 -37.79 -14.99 9.65
CA PRO A 303 -36.76 -15.95 9.24
C PRO A 303 -37.37 -17.31 8.90
N VAL A 304 -36.90 -17.92 7.81
CA VAL A 304 -37.32 -19.25 7.35
C VAL A 304 -36.13 -20.06 6.85
N ASP A 305 -36.24 -21.38 6.95
CA ASP A 305 -35.29 -22.29 6.33
C ASP A 305 -35.83 -22.77 4.99
N VAL A 306 -35.00 -22.65 3.95
CA VAL A 306 -35.30 -23.19 2.63
C VAL A 306 -34.54 -24.50 2.47
N GLN A 307 -35.27 -25.59 2.21
CA GLN A 307 -34.69 -26.92 2.12
C GLN A 307 -35.28 -27.67 0.92
N LEU A 308 -34.49 -28.56 0.34
CA LEU A 308 -34.99 -29.58 -0.58
C LEU A 308 -35.65 -30.68 0.25
N LEU A 309 -36.95 -30.86 0.06
CA LEU A 309 -37.70 -31.93 0.70
C LEU A 309 -37.47 -33.24 -0.04
N ASP A 310 -37.11 -34.28 0.70
CA ASP A 310 -37.21 -35.66 0.23
C ASP A 310 -38.65 -36.13 0.45
N MET A 311 -39.43 -36.15 -0.62
CA MET A 311 -40.86 -36.48 -0.59
C MET A 311 -41.07 -37.90 -1.11
N ASP A 312 -41.70 -38.75 -0.30
CA ASP A 312 -42.20 -40.06 -0.71
C ASP A 312 -43.73 -39.98 -0.87
N LEU A 313 -44.18 -39.96 -2.13
CA LEU A 313 -45.61 -40.01 -2.47
C LEU A 313 -46.04 -41.47 -2.64
N ARG A 314 -46.89 -41.93 -1.73
CA ARG A 314 -47.50 -43.26 -1.80
C ARG A 314 -48.95 -43.15 -2.21
N LEU A 315 -49.27 -43.69 -3.38
CA LEU A 315 -50.63 -43.82 -3.85
C LEU A 315 -51.14 -45.24 -3.55
N LYS A 316 -52.30 -45.34 -2.93
CA LYS A 316 -52.99 -46.60 -2.69
C LYS A 316 -54.30 -46.60 -3.46
N VAL A 317 -54.47 -47.60 -4.32
CA VAL A 317 -55.69 -47.82 -5.09
C VAL A 317 -56.46 -48.97 -4.45
N ASN A 318 -57.68 -48.69 -3.97
CA ASN A 318 -58.59 -49.70 -3.41
C ASN A 318 -59.81 -49.83 -4.33
N GLN A 319 -60.20 -51.05 -4.68
CA GLN A 319 -61.49 -51.27 -5.36
C GLN A 319 -62.61 -51.34 -4.32
N LYS A 320 -63.67 -50.55 -4.52
CA LYS A 320 -64.88 -50.54 -3.70
C LYS A 320 -66.08 -50.64 -4.64
N ASP A 321 -66.70 -51.81 -4.65
CA ASP A 321 -67.76 -52.20 -5.57
C ASP A 321 -67.33 -52.00 -7.05
N ASP A 322 -68.08 -51.22 -7.82
CA ASP A 322 -67.80 -50.91 -9.23
C ASP A 322 -66.81 -49.74 -9.40
N PHE A 323 -66.28 -49.18 -8.31
CA PHE A 323 -65.42 -47.99 -8.34
C PHE A 323 -64.01 -48.26 -7.79
N PHE A 324 -63.06 -47.43 -8.20
CA PHE A 324 -61.72 -47.37 -7.61
C PHE A 324 -61.59 -46.09 -6.78
N GLU A 325 -61.10 -46.24 -5.55
CA GLU A 325 -60.73 -45.17 -4.66
C GLU A 325 -59.21 -45.03 -4.67
N ILE A 326 -58.73 -43.82 -4.98
CA ILE A 326 -57.30 -43.48 -4.91
C ILE A 326 -57.10 -42.65 -3.64
N THR A 327 -56.26 -43.14 -2.74
CA THR A 327 -55.83 -42.41 -1.54
C THR A 327 -54.36 -42.10 -1.66
N GLY A 328 -53.99 -40.84 -1.45
CA GLY A 328 -52.60 -40.39 -1.50
C GLY A 328 -52.08 -40.10 -0.10
N ARG A 329 -50.87 -40.59 0.20
CA ARG A 329 -50.12 -40.19 1.39
C ARG A 329 -48.81 -39.59 0.97
N LEU A 330 -48.58 -38.36 1.43
CA LEU A 330 -47.34 -37.66 1.25
C LEU A 330 -46.51 -37.78 2.54
N ILE A 331 -45.31 -38.37 2.44
CA ILE A 331 -44.39 -38.47 3.56
C ILE A 331 -43.35 -37.36 3.44
N ILE A 332 -43.31 -36.45 4.42
CA ILE A 332 -42.33 -35.37 4.52
C ILE A 332 -41.61 -35.51 5.86
N ASN A 333 -40.29 -35.68 5.84
CA ASN A 333 -39.47 -35.83 7.06
C ASN A 333 -40.00 -36.90 8.03
N GLY A 334 -40.55 -38.00 7.49
CA GLY A 334 -41.12 -39.11 8.27
C GLY A 334 -42.55 -38.90 8.77
N ASN A 335 -43.13 -37.71 8.58
CA ASN A 335 -44.53 -37.44 8.91
C ASN A 335 -45.42 -37.71 7.68
N ALA A 336 -46.49 -38.47 7.88
CA ALA A 336 -47.46 -38.78 6.83
C ALA A 336 -48.59 -37.75 6.84
N TYR A 337 -48.81 -37.11 5.70
CA TYR A 337 -49.92 -36.20 5.43
C TYR A 337 -50.86 -36.87 4.43
N GLU A 338 -52.15 -36.95 4.74
CA GLU A 338 -53.14 -37.44 3.79
C GLU A 338 -53.42 -36.34 2.75
N LEU A 339 -53.43 -36.73 1.47
CA LEU A 339 -53.87 -35.86 0.40
C LEU A 339 -55.39 -35.93 0.35
N ASP A 340 -56.05 -34.99 1.04
CA ASP A 340 -57.50 -34.83 0.95
C ASP A 340 -57.90 -34.37 -0.46
N ASN A 341 -59.04 -34.88 -0.94
CA ASN A 341 -59.67 -34.48 -2.20
C ASN A 341 -60.32 -33.09 -2.12
#